data_AF-A0A1X6PCG9-F1
#
_entry.id   AF-A0A1X6PCG9-F1
#
_cell.length_a   1.000
_cell.length_b   1.000
_cell.length_c   1.000
_cell.angle_alpha   90.00
_cell.angle_beta   90.00
_cell.angle_gamma   90.00
#
_symmetry.space_group_name_H-M   'P 1'
#
loop_
_entity.id
_entity.type
_entity.pdbx_description
1 polymer ?
#
loop_
_entity_poly.entity_id
_entity_poly.type
_entity_poly.pdbx_seq_one_letter_code
_entity_poly.pdbx_strand_id
1 'polypeptide(L)'
;MSTISTSSSADSNLSVIDPSLTAPHVLACAYHCGGHGAIGDAATVGEDGDTWVCAGSLNAFCQSKGLLTPRAVATVVRVYGKRGRLSAAGFCRLFQALTTCGSAGSARYWFRIIDHDMDGVIGAGDVRHYYAHKRVLGHAAEPEVVLTCVRHVWTRLVAMSANPDGLRLRDLRALTDKEREFVLCALLVRRVDDGGLVNVRATLRQSDQSDLPLGVVS
;
A
#
# COMPACT_ATOMS: atom_id res chain seq x y z
N MET A 1 18.78 45.58 -16.65
CA MET A 1 18.01 44.82 -15.63
C MET A 1 16.80 44.25 -16.31
N SER A 2 16.84 42.96 -16.63
CA SER A 2 15.77 42.24 -17.32
C SER A 2 15.61 40.88 -16.66
N THR A 3 14.46 40.67 -16.05
CA THR A 3 14.08 39.46 -15.31
C THR A 3 13.81 38.31 -16.29
N ILE A 4 14.57 37.24 -16.17
CA ILE A 4 14.34 35.97 -16.87
C ILE A 4 13.37 35.16 -16.02
N SER A 5 12.13 35.02 -16.49
CA SER A 5 11.15 34.09 -15.93
C SER A 5 11.41 32.69 -16.50
N THR A 6 12.08 31.83 -15.73
CA THR A 6 12.20 30.41 -16.05
C THR A 6 10.93 29.68 -15.59
N SER A 7 10.00 29.46 -16.52
CA SER A 7 8.89 28.52 -16.34
C SER A 7 9.44 27.10 -16.31
N SER A 8 9.53 26.53 -15.11
CA SER A 8 9.85 25.12 -14.89
C SER A 8 8.76 24.23 -15.49
N SER A 9 9.14 23.48 -16.52
CA SER A 9 8.34 22.45 -17.19
C SER A 9 7.88 21.38 -16.20
N ALA A 10 6.58 21.41 -15.90
CA ALA A 10 5.90 20.51 -15.00
C ALA A 10 5.70 19.11 -15.58
N ASP A 11 6.02 18.09 -14.75
CA ASP A 11 5.22 16.87 -14.52
C ASP A 11 4.54 16.21 -15.74
N SER A 12 5.31 15.82 -16.77
CA SER A 12 4.76 15.20 -17.99
C SER A 12 4.60 13.67 -17.96
N ASN A 13 4.82 12.98 -16.83
CA ASN A 13 4.80 11.50 -16.79
C ASN A 13 3.57 10.89 -16.09
N LEU A 14 2.49 11.65 -15.87
CA LEU A 14 1.24 11.15 -15.29
C LEU A 14 0.01 11.30 -16.21
N SER A 15 0.21 11.64 -17.49
CA SER A 15 -0.86 12.07 -18.40
C SER A 15 -1.46 11.00 -19.31
N VAL A 16 -1.27 9.70 -19.05
CA VAL A 16 -1.94 8.66 -19.85
C VAL A 16 -2.87 7.83 -18.96
N ILE A 17 -3.96 8.47 -18.54
CA ILE A 17 -5.20 7.73 -18.31
C ILE A 17 -5.90 7.73 -19.67
N ASP A 18 -6.08 6.56 -20.27
CA ASP A 18 -6.84 6.41 -21.51
C ASP A 18 -8.25 7.02 -21.31
N PRO A 19 -8.62 8.08 -22.05
CA PRO A 19 -9.91 8.73 -21.90
C PRO A 19 -11.10 7.83 -22.29
N SER A 20 -10.85 6.66 -22.89
CA SER A 20 -11.87 5.65 -23.19
C SER A 20 -12.25 4.76 -22.00
N LEU A 21 -11.48 4.77 -20.90
CA LEU A 21 -11.84 4.10 -19.64
C LEU A 21 -12.90 4.92 -18.89
N THR A 22 -14.12 4.86 -19.36
CA THR A 22 -15.28 5.46 -18.68
C THR A 22 -15.51 4.78 -17.31
N ALA A 23 -16.03 5.54 -16.35
CA ALA A 23 -16.41 5.04 -15.01
C ALA A 23 -17.10 3.65 -14.98
N PRO A 24 -18.02 3.30 -15.90
CA PRO A 24 -18.61 1.97 -15.96
C PRO A 24 -17.64 0.84 -16.34
N HIS A 25 -16.63 1.07 -17.18
CA HIS A 25 -15.62 0.04 -17.50
C HIS A 25 -14.65 -0.22 -16.34
N VAL A 26 -14.30 0.83 -15.61
CA VAL A 26 -13.48 0.74 -14.38
C VAL A 26 -14.21 -0.05 -13.30
N LEU A 27 -15.51 0.21 -13.14
CA LEU A 27 -16.38 -0.56 -12.25
C LEU A 27 -16.56 -2.00 -12.73
N ALA A 28 -16.71 -2.24 -14.03
CA ALA A 28 -16.80 -3.59 -14.60
C ALA A 28 -15.51 -4.40 -14.35
N CYS A 29 -14.32 -3.81 -14.49
CA CYS A 29 -13.05 -4.44 -14.11
C CYS A 29 -12.98 -4.70 -12.61
N ALA A 30 -13.43 -3.77 -11.76
CA ALA A 30 -13.51 -3.97 -10.32
C ALA A 30 -14.55 -5.04 -9.93
N TYR A 31 -15.63 -5.19 -10.68
CA TYR A 31 -16.67 -6.22 -10.56
C TYR A 31 -16.22 -7.60 -11.05
N HIS A 32 -15.42 -7.66 -12.12
CA HIS A 32 -14.87 -8.92 -12.62
C HIS A 32 -13.69 -9.39 -11.77
N CYS A 33 -12.91 -8.47 -11.22
CA CYS A 33 -11.83 -8.82 -10.29
C CYS A 33 -12.36 -9.08 -8.87
N GLY A 34 -13.36 -8.35 -8.37
CA GLY A 34 -13.98 -8.56 -7.06
C GLY A 34 -15.19 -9.47 -7.20
N GLY A 35 -15.05 -10.74 -6.80
CA GLY A 35 -16.14 -11.74 -6.84
C GLY A 35 -17.51 -11.14 -6.47
N HIS A 36 -18.51 -11.49 -7.28
CA HIS A 36 -19.87 -10.94 -7.28
C HIS A 36 -20.32 -10.35 -5.93
N GLY A 37 -20.42 -9.01 -5.84
CA GLY A 37 -21.31 -8.35 -4.86
C GLY A 37 -20.81 -7.09 -4.15
N ALA A 38 -19.51 -6.83 -3.98
CA ALA A 38 -19.09 -5.84 -2.96
C ALA A 38 -18.93 -4.37 -3.41
N ILE A 39 -18.46 -4.11 -4.64
CA ILE A 39 -18.20 -2.72 -5.11
C ILE A 39 -19.42 -2.14 -5.83
N GLY A 40 -20.20 -3.01 -6.43
CA GLY A 40 -21.32 -2.67 -7.28
C GLY A 40 -22.43 -1.85 -6.66
N ASP A 41 -22.89 -2.31 -5.51
CA ASP A 41 -23.98 -1.65 -4.77
C ASP A 41 -23.49 -0.43 -3.97
N ALA A 42 -22.18 -0.17 -3.95
CA ALA A 42 -21.57 0.88 -3.16
C ALA A 42 -20.98 2.05 -3.96
N ALA A 43 -20.99 1.93 -5.28
CA ALA A 43 -20.69 3.02 -6.18
C ALA A 43 -21.89 3.96 -6.19
N THR A 44 -21.73 5.14 -5.58
CA THR A 44 -22.76 6.18 -5.60
C THR A 44 -22.43 7.19 -6.68
N VAL A 45 -23.40 7.51 -7.54
CA VAL A 45 -23.27 8.63 -8.47
C VAL A 45 -23.41 9.91 -7.64
N GLY A 46 -22.38 10.76 -7.68
CA GLY A 46 -22.37 12.06 -7.03
C GLY A 46 -23.23 13.07 -7.79
N GLU A 47 -23.59 14.16 -7.12
CA GLU A 47 -24.34 15.28 -7.71
C GLU A 47 -23.61 15.94 -8.89
N ASP A 48 -22.31 15.71 -9.01
CA ASP A 48 -21.42 16.15 -10.09
C ASP A 48 -21.36 15.19 -11.29
N GLY A 49 -22.09 14.06 -11.24
CA GLY A 49 -22.03 13.01 -12.26
C GLY A 49 -20.83 12.06 -12.11
N ASP A 50 -19.93 12.32 -11.15
CA ASP A 50 -18.80 11.45 -10.85
C ASP A 50 -19.25 10.23 -10.04
N THR A 51 -18.65 9.07 -10.29
CA THR A 51 -18.90 7.87 -9.49
C THR A 51 -17.94 7.81 -8.30
N TRP A 52 -18.47 7.57 -7.10
CA TRP A 52 -17.72 7.59 -5.84
C TRP A 52 -17.79 6.26 -5.11
N VAL A 53 -16.65 5.84 -4.56
CA VAL A 53 -16.48 4.65 -3.71
C VAL A 53 -16.30 5.11 -2.26
N CYS A 54 -17.15 4.61 -1.36
CA CYS A 54 -17.01 4.92 0.07
C CYS A 54 -15.85 4.14 0.71
N ALA A 55 -15.32 4.64 1.84
CA ALA A 55 -14.23 3.99 2.56
C ALA A 55 -14.55 2.55 2.97
N GLY A 56 -15.80 2.26 3.33
CA GLY A 56 -16.25 0.91 3.70
C GLY A 56 -16.10 -0.10 2.57
N SER A 57 -16.53 0.26 1.36
CA SER A 57 -16.47 -0.64 0.20
C SER A 57 -15.06 -0.75 -0.36
N LEU A 58 -14.28 0.33 -0.28
CA LEU A 58 -12.85 0.25 -0.58
C LEU A 58 -12.12 -0.69 0.40
N ASN A 59 -12.49 -0.67 1.68
CA ASN A 59 -11.95 -1.58 2.69
C ASN A 59 -12.35 -3.04 2.42
N ALA A 60 -13.62 -3.29 2.06
CA ALA A 60 -14.10 -4.62 1.69
C ALA A 60 -13.36 -5.19 0.46
N PHE A 61 -13.13 -4.35 -0.56
CA PHE A 61 -12.30 -4.70 -1.71
C PHE A 61 -10.85 -5.05 -1.31
N CYS A 62 -10.20 -4.19 -0.52
CA CYS A 62 -8.83 -4.43 -0.09
C CYS A 62 -8.71 -5.69 0.78
N GLN A 63 -9.71 -5.96 1.62
CA GLN A 63 -9.77 -7.15 2.46
C GLN A 63 -9.91 -8.43 1.64
N SER A 64 -10.85 -8.47 0.68
CA SER A 64 -11.07 -9.68 -0.14
C SER A 64 -9.87 -10.04 -1.01
N LYS A 65 -9.03 -9.05 -1.34
CA LYS A 65 -7.82 -9.22 -2.15
C LYS A 65 -6.53 -9.29 -1.35
N GLY A 66 -6.59 -9.17 -0.02
CA GLY A 66 -5.39 -9.15 0.83
C GLY A 66 -4.42 -8.01 0.49
N LEU A 67 -4.95 -6.86 0.05
CA LEU A 67 -4.21 -5.68 -0.38
C LEU A 67 -3.89 -4.82 0.84
N LEU A 68 -4.59 -3.70 1.03
CA LEU A 68 -4.31 -2.73 2.08
C LEU A 68 -4.97 -3.08 3.42
N THR A 69 -4.33 -2.68 4.52
CA THR A 69 -4.98 -2.67 5.85
C THR A 69 -6.09 -1.61 5.92
N PRO A 70 -7.10 -1.77 6.79
CA PRO A 70 -8.14 -0.75 6.96
C PRO A 70 -7.60 0.66 7.31
N ARG A 71 -6.48 0.74 8.03
CA ARG A 71 -5.82 2.01 8.34
C ARG A 71 -5.20 2.64 7.11
N ALA A 72 -4.52 1.86 6.27
CA ALA A 72 -4.00 2.35 4.99
C ALA A 72 -5.14 2.81 4.06
N VAL A 73 -6.27 2.10 4.04
CA VAL A 73 -7.48 2.53 3.29
C VAL A 73 -8.01 3.85 3.81
N ALA A 74 -8.12 4.02 5.13
CA ALA A 74 -8.55 5.28 5.73
C ALA A 74 -7.61 6.44 5.35
N THR A 75 -6.29 6.21 5.33
CA THR A 75 -5.33 7.22 4.89
C THR A 75 -5.46 7.54 3.40
N VAL A 76 -5.68 6.55 2.53
CA VAL A 76 -5.93 6.79 1.09
C VAL A 76 -7.14 7.72 0.90
N VAL A 77 -8.23 7.44 1.60
CA VAL A 77 -9.44 8.28 1.53
C VAL A 77 -9.20 9.67 2.14
N ARG A 78 -8.39 9.77 3.21
CA ARG A 78 -8.01 11.06 3.81
C ARG A 78 -7.18 11.91 2.84
N VAL A 79 -6.22 11.32 2.15
CA VAL A 79 -5.23 12.03 1.32
C VAL A 79 -5.75 12.32 -0.08
N TYR A 80 -6.47 11.37 -0.68
CA TYR A 80 -6.91 11.46 -2.09
C TYR A 80 -8.42 11.51 -2.26
N GLY A 81 -9.19 11.31 -1.18
CA GLY A 81 -10.64 11.37 -1.21
C GLY A 81 -11.21 12.75 -0.91
N LYS A 82 -12.51 12.90 -1.13
CA LYS A 82 -13.32 14.07 -0.82
C LYS A 82 -14.53 13.62 -0.02
N ARG A 83 -14.85 14.31 1.08
CA ARG A 83 -15.99 13.96 1.97
C ARG A 83 -16.01 12.47 2.40
N GLY A 84 -14.83 11.89 2.66
CA GLY A 84 -14.71 10.48 3.06
C GLY A 84 -14.97 9.45 1.94
N ARG A 85 -14.94 9.88 0.67
CA ARG A 85 -15.14 9.01 -0.50
C ARG A 85 -14.00 9.20 -1.51
N LEU A 86 -13.69 8.15 -2.25
CA LEU A 86 -12.72 8.18 -3.34
C LEU A 86 -13.46 8.20 -4.68
N SER A 87 -13.11 9.09 -5.59
CA SER A 87 -13.71 9.08 -6.94
C SER A 87 -13.26 7.85 -7.73
N ALA A 88 -13.98 7.49 -8.79
CA ALA A 88 -13.60 6.40 -9.69
C ALA A 88 -12.18 6.62 -10.27
N ALA A 89 -11.86 7.84 -10.69
CA ALA A 89 -10.51 8.20 -11.13
C ALA A 89 -9.47 8.05 -10.00
N GLY A 90 -9.84 8.39 -8.77
CA GLY A 90 -9.01 8.13 -7.59
C GLY A 90 -8.77 6.64 -7.35
N PHE A 91 -9.81 5.81 -7.54
CA PHE A 91 -9.72 4.36 -7.46
C PHE A 91 -8.81 3.78 -8.55
N CYS A 92 -8.89 4.25 -9.80
CA CYS A 92 -7.95 3.85 -10.86
C CYS A 92 -6.50 4.12 -10.48
N ARG A 93 -6.21 5.31 -9.95
CA ARG A 93 -4.85 5.68 -9.50
C ARG A 93 -4.37 4.78 -8.36
N LEU A 94 -5.24 4.48 -7.40
CA LEU A 94 -4.94 3.51 -6.35
C LEU A 94 -4.64 2.13 -6.94
N PHE A 95 -5.49 1.64 -7.84
CA PHE A 95 -5.34 0.33 -8.44
C PHE A 95 -4.04 0.21 -9.24
N GLN A 96 -3.71 1.23 -10.04
CA GLN A 96 -2.44 1.32 -10.75
C GLN A 96 -1.25 1.35 -9.79
N ALA A 97 -1.32 2.14 -8.72
CA ALA A 97 -0.26 2.18 -7.72
C ALA A 97 -0.07 0.81 -7.03
N LEU A 98 -1.14 0.03 -6.84
CA LEU A 98 -1.11 -1.32 -6.27
C LEU A 98 -0.50 -2.34 -7.24
N THR A 99 -0.81 -2.26 -8.54
CA THR A 99 -0.25 -3.18 -9.54
C THR A 99 1.21 -2.88 -9.86
N THR A 100 1.65 -1.63 -9.69
CA THR A 100 3.05 -1.21 -9.86
C THR A 100 3.66 -0.72 -8.53
N CYS A 101 3.40 -1.44 -7.44
CA CYS A 101 3.73 -1.02 -6.07
C CYS A 101 5.23 -0.77 -5.88
N GLY A 102 6.09 -1.63 -6.40
CA GLY A 102 7.53 -1.46 -6.35
C GLY A 102 8.09 -0.39 -7.30
N SER A 103 7.32 0.15 -8.25
CA SER A 103 7.88 1.06 -9.26
C SER A 103 8.24 2.45 -8.71
N ALA A 104 9.25 3.10 -9.29
CA ALA A 104 9.58 4.49 -8.94
C ALA A 104 8.43 5.48 -9.22
N GLY A 105 7.58 5.18 -10.22
CA GLY A 105 6.42 6.01 -10.57
C GLY A 105 5.35 6.06 -9.48
N SER A 106 5.16 4.96 -8.74
CA SER A 106 4.20 4.90 -7.64
C SER A 106 4.76 5.45 -6.31
N ALA A 107 6.07 5.68 -6.21
CA ALA A 107 6.72 6.12 -4.97
C ALA A 107 6.09 7.39 -4.38
N ARG A 108 5.75 8.40 -5.20
CA ARG A 108 5.09 9.64 -4.74
C ARG A 108 3.69 9.35 -4.20
N TYR A 109 2.97 8.44 -4.85
CA TYR A 109 1.62 8.07 -4.43
C TYR A 109 1.67 7.48 -3.01
N TRP A 110 2.58 6.53 -2.80
CA TRP A 110 2.73 5.82 -1.54
C TRP A 110 3.37 6.66 -0.44
N PHE A 111 4.33 7.50 -0.78
CA PHE A 111 4.98 8.38 0.18
C PHE A 111 3.94 9.20 0.96
N ARG A 112 3.00 9.84 0.27
CA ARG A 112 1.92 10.64 0.89
C ARG A 112 0.95 9.83 1.75
N ILE A 113 0.91 8.51 1.58
CA ILE A 113 0.13 7.63 2.44
C ILE A 113 0.94 7.27 3.68
N ILE A 114 2.22 6.91 3.50
CA ILE A 114 3.06 6.44 4.61
C ILE A 114 3.44 7.59 5.54
N ASP A 115 3.82 8.76 4.99
CA ASP A 115 4.03 10.01 5.72
C ASP A 115 2.68 10.49 6.28
N HIS A 116 2.32 10.00 7.45
CA HIS A 116 0.97 10.14 8.00
C HIS A 116 0.77 11.53 8.60
N ASP A 117 1.77 12.01 9.34
CA ASP A 117 1.78 13.34 9.95
C ASP A 117 2.14 14.46 8.95
N MET A 118 2.56 14.10 7.73
CA MET A 118 2.78 14.99 6.60
C MET A 118 3.99 15.92 6.81
N ASP A 119 4.99 15.47 7.57
CA ASP A 119 6.21 16.25 7.84
C ASP A 119 7.26 16.16 6.71
N GLY A 120 7.00 15.32 5.71
CA GLY A 120 7.89 15.10 4.57
C GLY A 120 8.98 14.06 4.81
N VAL A 121 8.88 13.29 5.90
CA VAL A 121 9.81 12.23 6.29
C VAL A 121 9.01 11.03 6.80
N ILE A 122 9.21 9.86 6.18
CA ILE A 122 8.72 8.59 6.76
C ILE A 122 9.62 8.25 7.94
N GLY A 123 9.18 8.63 9.13
CA GLY A 123 9.92 8.48 10.38
C GLY A 123 9.46 7.28 11.21
N ALA A 124 10.06 7.13 12.39
CA ALA A 124 9.68 6.07 13.32
C ALA A 124 8.22 6.21 13.81
N GLY A 125 7.68 7.43 13.81
CA GLY A 125 6.27 7.73 14.13
C GLY A 125 5.32 7.05 13.16
N ASP A 126 5.52 7.25 11.86
CA ASP A 126 4.72 6.63 10.79
C ASP A 126 4.78 5.11 10.83
N VAL A 127 5.99 4.57 11.00
CA VAL A 127 6.21 3.13 11.08
C VAL A 127 5.43 2.56 12.26
N ARG A 128 5.51 3.17 13.44
CA ARG A 128 4.72 2.74 14.60
C ARG A 128 3.21 2.87 14.35
N HIS A 129 2.78 3.95 13.71
CA HIS A 129 1.37 4.18 13.39
C HIS A 129 0.80 3.03 12.55
N TYR A 130 1.46 2.67 11.44
CA TYR A 130 0.98 1.60 10.57
C TYR A 130 1.18 0.21 11.19
N TYR A 131 2.33 -0.02 11.81
CA TYR A 131 2.67 -1.31 12.39
C TYR A 131 1.75 -1.70 13.56
N ALA A 132 1.34 -0.73 14.40
CA ALA A 132 0.43 -0.99 15.51
C ALA A 132 -0.89 -1.62 15.05
N HIS A 133 -1.40 -1.22 13.89
CA HIS A 133 -2.62 -1.80 13.33
C HIS A 133 -2.40 -3.20 12.78
N LYS A 134 -1.26 -3.43 12.11
CA LYS A 134 -0.88 -4.74 11.60
C LYS A 134 -0.72 -5.76 12.72
N ARG A 135 -0.15 -5.35 13.86
CA ARG A 135 -0.08 -6.20 15.05
C ARG A 135 -1.46 -6.65 15.52
N VAL A 136 -2.43 -5.74 15.59
CA VAL A 136 -3.82 -6.08 15.96
C VAL A 136 -4.43 -7.08 14.96
N LEU A 137 -4.25 -6.85 13.66
CA LEU A 137 -4.77 -7.75 12.63
C LEU A 137 -4.10 -9.14 12.67
N GLY A 138 -2.78 -9.19 12.88
CA GLY A 138 -2.02 -10.44 12.99
C GLY A 138 -2.42 -11.25 14.22
N HIS A 139 -2.52 -10.60 15.38
CA HIS A 139 -3.00 -11.26 16.61
C HIS A 139 -4.47 -11.68 16.50
N ALA A 140 -5.33 -10.89 15.86
CA ALA A 140 -6.73 -11.28 15.68
C ALA A 140 -6.89 -12.50 14.74
N ALA A 141 -6.02 -12.62 13.74
CA ALA A 141 -6.03 -13.76 12.83
C ALA A 141 -5.43 -15.02 13.48
N GLU A 142 -4.35 -14.87 14.25
CA GLU A 142 -3.55 -15.97 14.80
C GLU A 142 -2.96 -15.59 16.19
N PRO A 143 -3.77 -15.60 17.27
CA PRO A 143 -3.47 -14.96 18.56
C PRO A 143 -2.28 -15.52 19.36
N GLU A 144 -1.71 -16.65 18.95
CA GLU A 144 -0.61 -17.33 19.67
C GLU A 144 0.60 -17.64 18.78
N VAL A 145 0.54 -17.21 17.52
CA VAL A 145 1.47 -17.69 16.48
C VAL A 145 2.30 -16.55 15.89
N VAL A 146 1.89 -15.30 16.06
CA VAL A 146 2.53 -14.15 15.39
C VAL A 146 3.36 -13.33 16.38
N LEU A 147 4.69 -13.42 16.27
CA LEU A 147 5.60 -12.51 16.96
C LEU A 147 5.75 -11.22 16.15
N THR A 148 5.78 -10.06 16.84
CA THR A 148 5.82 -8.74 16.21
C THR A 148 6.97 -7.89 16.76
N CYS A 149 7.84 -7.39 15.88
CA CYS A 149 8.92 -6.47 16.23
C CYS A 149 8.99 -5.27 15.27
N VAL A 150 8.42 -4.13 15.68
CA VAL A 150 8.50 -2.86 14.93
C VAL A 150 9.95 -2.39 14.74
N ARG A 151 10.86 -2.76 15.67
CA ARG A 151 12.28 -2.39 15.58
C ARG A 151 12.95 -2.98 14.36
N HIS A 152 12.61 -4.21 13.96
CA HIS A 152 13.20 -4.83 12.76
C HIS A 152 12.79 -4.08 11.49
N VAL A 153 11.52 -3.67 11.40
CA VAL A 153 11.02 -2.86 10.28
C VAL A 153 11.76 -1.52 10.24
N TRP A 154 11.90 -0.85 11.39
CA TRP A 154 12.63 0.42 11.49
C TRP A 154 14.11 0.29 11.12
N THR A 155 14.83 -0.68 11.70
CA THR A 155 16.25 -0.90 11.40
C THR A 155 16.48 -1.17 9.92
N ARG A 156 15.61 -1.96 9.28
CA ARG A 156 15.72 -2.24 7.85
C ARG A 156 15.43 -0.99 7.00
N LEU A 157 14.46 -0.17 7.38
CA LEU A 157 14.18 1.10 6.71
C LEU A 157 15.37 2.05 6.76
N VAL A 158 15.96 2.24 7.95
CA VAL A 158 17.15 3.10 8.13
C VAL A 158 18.35 2.56 7.35
N ALA A 159 18.54 1.23 7.32
CA ALA A 159 19.62 0.62 6.55
C ALA A 159 19.47 0.86 5.03
N MET A 160 18.24 0.80 4.50
CA MET A 160 17.96 1.08 3.09
C MET A 160 18.12 2.56 2.73
N SER A 161 17.76 3.49 3.63
CA SER A 161 17.85 4.93 3.35
C SER A 161 19.22 5.54 3.57
N ALA A 162 20.10 4.85 4.31
CA ALA A 162 21.32 5.40 4.88
C ALA A 162 21.08 6.72 5.67
N ASN A 163 19.85 6.92 6.16
CA ASN A 163 19.43 8.12 6.86
C ASN A 163 18.77 7.73 8.20
N PRO A 164 19.38 8.07 9.35
CA PRO A 164 18.86 7.72 10.66
C PRO A 164 17.53 8.39 11.00
N ASP A 165 17.22 9.51 10.33
CA ASP A 165 15.99 10.28 10.60
C ASP A 165 14.77 9.71 9.86
N GLY A 166 14.98 8.82 8.89
CA GLY A 166 13.91 8.20 8.10
C GLY A 166 14.07 8.38 6.58
N LEU A 167 13.00 8.10 5.83
CA LEU A 167 13.00 8.19 4.36
C LEU A 167 12.30 9.45 3.90
N ARG A 168 12.96 10.29 3.11
CA ARG A 168 12.29 11.32 2.30
C ARG A 168 11.83 10.75 0.98
N LEU A 169 10.98 11.48 0.25
CA LEU A 169 10.50 11.04 -1.07
C LEU A 169 11.65 10.75 -2.06
N ARG A 170 12.72 11.53 -2.00
CA ARG A 170 13.91 11.32 -2.83
C ARG A 170 14.59 9.98 -2.51
N ASP A 171 14.64 9.61 -1.24
CA ASP A 171 15.29 8.39 -0.77
C ASP A 171 14.45 7.18 -1.19
N LEU A 172 13.12 7.26 -1.00
CA LEU A 172 12.17 6.23 -1.46
C LEU A 172 12.23 5.99 -2.98
N ARG A 173 12.44 7.04 -3.78
CA ARG A 173 12.64 6.93 -5.24
C ARG A 173 13.98 6.30 -5.62
N ALA A 174 15.01 6.49 -4.79
CA ALA A 174 16.35 5.95 -5.04
C ALA A 174 16.46 4.45 -4.72
N LEU A 175 15.55 3.91 -3.90
CA LEU A 175 15.49 2.48 -3.60
C LEU A 175 15.33 1.62 -4.87
N THR A 176 15.65 0.35 -4.77
CA THR A 176 15.28 -0.65 -5.79
C THR A 176 13.78 -0.93 -5.75
N ASP A 177 13.25 -1.55 -6.80
CA ASP A 177 11.83 -1.93 -6.85
C ASP A 177 11.45 -2.88 -5.70
N LYS A 178 12.34 -3.83 -5.39
CA LYS A 178 12.15 -4.80 -4.28
C LYS A 178 12.14 -4.13 -2.91
N GLU A 179 12.99 -3.12 -2.71
CA GLU A 179 13.03 -2.39 -1.44
C GLU A 179 11.79 -1.53 -1.27
N ARG A 180 11.31 -0.84 -2.32
CA ARG A 180 10.01 -0.14 -2.28
C ARG A 180 8.86 -1.08 -1.98
N GLU A 181 8.80 -2.21 -2.68
CA GLU A 181 7.78 -3.23 -2.43
C GLU A 181 7.83 -3.71 -0.98
N PHE A 182 9.03 -3.95 -0.44
CA PHE A 182 9.18 -4.28 0.98
C PHE A 182 8.61 -3.21 1.90
N VAL A 183 8.89 -1.91 1.67
CA VAL A 183 8.34 -0.81 2.49
C VAL A 183 6.81 -0.85 2.48
N LEU A 184 6.21 -1.01 1.30
CA LEU A 184 4.76 -1.05 1.15
C LEU A 184 4.15 -2.27 1.82
N CYS A 185 4.75 -3.44 1.61
CA CYS A 185 4.31 -4.66 2.24
C CYS A 185 4.35 -4.51 3.76
N ALA A 186 5.53 -4.16 4.30
CA ALA A 186 5.76 -4.03 5.73
C ALA A 186 4.81 -3.05 6.43
N LEU A 187 4.43 -1.94 5.78
CA LEU A 187 3.64 -0.88 6.41
C LEU A 187 2.15 -0.92 6.03
N LEU A 188 1.81 -1.19 4.78
CA LEU A 188 0.46 -0.93 4.25
C LEU A 188 -0.32 -2.20 3.91
N VAL A 189 0.35 -3.29 3.52
CA VAL A 189 -0.28 -4.51 3.02
C VAL A 189 -0.66 -5.47 4.17
N ARG A 190 -1.69 -6.31 3.95
CA ARG A 190 -2.19 -7.29 4.93
C ARG A 190 -1.43 -8.63 4.99
N ARG A 191 -0.59 -8.96 4.00
CA ARG A 191 0.01 -10.31 3.86
C ARG A 191 0.96 -10.64 5.00
N VAL A 192 0.97 -11.91 5.40
CA VAL A 192 1.71 -12.43 6.57
C VAL A 192 3.22 -12.56 6.32
N ASP A 193 3.67 -12.50 5.06
CA ASP A 193 5.10 -12.54 4.67
C ASP A 193 5.80 -11.17 4.88
N ASP A 194 5.29 -10.38 5.81
CA ASP A 194 5.91 -9.15 6.25
C ASP A 194 7.18 -9.50 7.01
N GLY A 195 8.34 -8.97 6.60
CA GLY A 195 9.62 -9.17 7.32
C GLY A 195 9.64 -8.65 8.78
N GLY A 196 8.51 -8.19 9.32
CA GLY A 196 8.31 -7.83 10.72
C GLY A 196 7.27 -8.67 11.47
N LEU A 197 6.59 -9.62 10.82
CA LEU A 197 5.69 -10.59 11.44
C LEU A 197 6.33 -11.98 11.32
N VAL A 198 6.59 -12.64 12.44
CA VAL A 198 7.10 -14.02 12.43
C VAL A 198 5.96 -14.94 12.80
N ASN A 199 5.50 -15.75 11.84
CA ASN A 199 4.50 -16.79 12.07
C ASN A 199 5.20 -18.07 12.57
N VAL A 200 5.15 -18.30 13.88
CA VAL A 200 5.77 -19.44 14.57
C VAL A 200 5.34 -20.78 13.96
N ARG A 201 4.08 -20.94 13.56
CA ARG A 201 3.56 -22.19 12.97
C ARG A 201 4.09 -22.42 11.56
N ALA A 202 4.26 -21.36 10.77
CA ALA A 202 4.91 -21.45 9.47
C ALA A 202 6.40 -21.81 9.62
N THR A 203 7.09 -21.20 10.60
CA THR A 203 8.49 -21.52 10.93
C THR A 203 8.64 -22.99 11.37
N LEU A 204 7.76 -23.48 12.24
CA LEU A 204 7.79 -24.87 12.72
C LEU A 204 7.50 -25.90 11.60
N ARG A 205 6.67 -25.54 10.61
CA ARG A 205 6.44 -26.41 9.43
C ARG A 205 7.62 -26.47 8.48
N GLN A 206 8.44 -25.41 8.43
CA GLN A 206 9.67 -25.40 7.64
C GLN A 206 10.76 -26.25 8.29
N SER A 207 10.87 -26.28 9.63
CA SER A 207 11.81 -27.15 10.33
C SER A 207 11.52 -28.64 10.12
N ASP A 208 10.24 -29.03 10.11
CA ASP A 208 9.86 -30.43 9.87
C ASP A 208 10.20 -30.94 8.45
N GLN A 209 10.32 -30.05 7.46
CA GLN A 209 10.72 -30.42 6.09
C GLN A 209 12.24 -30.48 5.90
N SER A 210 13.01 -29.70 6.67
CA SER A 210 14.48 -29.73 6.65
C SER A 210 15.06 -30.91 7.43
N ASP A 211 14.27 -31.54 8.31
CA ASP A 211 14.67 -32.73 9.07
C ASP A 211 14.41 -34.05 8.32
N LEU A 212 13.96 -34.00 7.05
CA LEU A 212 14.00 -35.16 6.17
C LEU A 212 15.45 -35.41 5.73
N PRO A 213 16.05 -36.57 6.04
CA PRO A 213 17.43 -36.84 5.67
C PRO A 213 17.59 -36.77 4.16
N LEU A 214 18.55 -35.95 3.71
CA LEU A 214 19.08 -36.00 2.35
C LEU A 214 19.71 -37.39 2.13
N GLY A 215 18.91 -38.32 1.63
CA GLY A 215 19.38 -39.60 1.13
C GLY A 215 18.52 -40.78 1.55
N VAL A 216 17.51 -41.09 0.74
CA VAL A 216 17.42 -42.41 0.11
C VAL A 216 16.92 -42.18 -1.31
N VAL A 217 17.85 -42.16 -2.26
CA VAL A 217 17.55 -42.44 -3.66
C VAL A 217 17.46 -43.96 -3.75
N SER A 218 16.30 -44.47 -4.14
CA SER A 218 16.12 -45.82 -4.68
C SER A 218 15.35 -45.70 -5.99
#